data_AF-A0A935FM17-F1
#
_entry.id   AF-A0A935FM17-F1
#
_cell.length_a   1.000
_cell.length_b   1.000
_cell.length_c   1.000
_cell.angle_alpha   90.00
_cell.angle_beta   90.00
_cell.angle_gamma   90.00
#
_symmetry.space_group_name_H-M   'P 1'
#
loop_
_entity.id
_entity.type
_entity.pdbx_description
1 polymer ?
#
loop_
_entity_poly.entity_id
_entity_poly.type
_entity_poly.pdbx_seq_one_letter_code
_entity_poly.pdbx_strand_id
1 'polypeptide(L)'
;MKGNTKKLLTDTAFFRLIKSFTLKEIGEFEKFVSSPFYNTQSTLVRLFREIKKHYPQFDNLNLTREYLFDKVNKGKTYNDVIFRKYMSNLLKLAEEFLYTVDNKCHKDRMVTCLLDQFERRNQIGSFRKLIEQYENNAEVSERITNESFYYKHFREELKSSFDIRTNKLHLLKPSLIKSHTYFLMYLLLTSCVYSNMMLVNKSSFKDSEDVNLFKEFFGIFDIIQYLESSEYLTKSEKLFVKLCKFDVTLMKDPSDVDLLKSMKATLIELSVNLNDNLLYIFFSHLNIYYLLNVSSGKQVYIRELFENYKFMIEKNLYVSGEREFINFSEYRTTLIYALRLKEFEWAEKFILKFKDHHSPEMRDNIHKYSMAVLMFEKG
;
A
#
# COMPACT_ATOMS: atom_id res chain seq x y z
N MET A 1 -12.06 43.29 5.81
CA MET A 1 -10.69 43.01 6.29
C MET A 1 -10.49 41.51 6.33
N LYS A 2 -9.76 40.93 5.37
CA LYS A 2 -9.36 39.52 5.42
C LYS A 2 -8.29 39.39 6.49
N GLY A 3 -8.64 38.86 7.66
CA GLY A 3 -7.68 38.53 8.70
C GLY A 3 -6.69 37.50 8.18
N ASN A 4 -5.44 37.92 7.93
CA ASN A 4 -4.34 37.02 7.66
C ASN A 4 -4.08 36.22 8.94
N THR A 5 -4.69 35.06 9.09
CA THR A 5 -4.29 34.06 10.09
C THR A 5 -2.84 33.70 9.80
N LYS A 6 -1.92 34.23 10.61
CA LYS A 6 -0.48 33.98 10.51
C LYS A 6 -0.27 32.48 10.75
N LYS A 7 -0.16 31.70 9.67
CA LYS A 7 0.00 30.24 9.71
C LYS A 7 1.17 29.89 10.65
N LEU A 8 0.92 29.08 11.67
CA LEU A 8 1.95 28.68 12.64
C LEU A 8 3.10 28.00 11.89
N LEU A 9 4.33 28.19 12.36
CA LEU A 9 5.52 27.60 11.73
C LEU A 9 5.40 26.06 11.62
N THR A 10 4.78 25.45 12.63
CA THR A 10 4.49 24.03 12.76
C THR A 10 3.46 23.50 11.75
N ASP A 11 2.68 24.38 11.10
CA ASP A 11 1.67 24.00 10.08
C ASP A 11 2.25 24.00 8.66
N THR A 12 3.55 24.26 8.51
CA THR A 12 4.20 24.24 7.20
C THR A 12 4.38 22.81 6.70
N ALA A 13 4.53 22.65 5.38
CA ALA A 13 4.66 21.33 4.76
C ALA A 13 5.83 20.51 5.34
N PHE A 14 6.97 21.16 5.62
CA PHE A 14 8.12 20.51 6.25
C PHE A 14 7.78 19.92 7.62
N PHE A 15 7.17 20.71 8.52
CA PHE A 15 6.84 20.24 9.86
C PHE A 15 5.79 19.13 9.85
N ARG A 16 4.79 19.21 8.95
CA ARG A 16 3.83 18.12 8.75
C ARG A 16 4.51 16.82 8.30
N LEU A 17 5.48 16.92 7.40
CA LEU A 17 6.22 15.75 6.91
C LEU A 17 7.11 15.12 7.98
N ILE A 18 7.95 15.92 8.67
CA ILE A 18 8.84 15.35 9.69
C ILE A 18 8.10 14.82 10.92
N LYS A 19 6.87 15.29 11.19
CA LYS A 19 6.01 14.73 12.24
C LYS A 19 5.59 13.28 11.94
N SER A 20 5.54 12.87 10.68
CA SER A 20 5.24 11.49 10.30
C SER A 20 6.44 10.55 10.38
N PHE A 21 7.66 11.08 10.56
CA PHE A 21 8.85 10.26 10.66
C PHE A 21 8.86 9.56 12.01
N THR A 22 9.36 8.34 12.06
CA THR A 22 9.69 7.64 13.30
C THR A 22 10.94 8.23 13.98
N LEU A 23 11.18 7.87 15.24
CA LEU A 23 12.41 8.21 15.96
C LEU A 23 13.68 7.73 15.23
N LYS A 24 13.60 6.60 14.52
CA LYS A 24 14.70 6.08 13.71
C LYS A 24 14.91 6.96 12.47
N GLU A 25 13.85 7.25 11.73
CA GLU A 25 13.91 8.04 10.50
C GLU A 25 14.37 9.48 10.75
N ILE A 26 13.94 10.15 11.82
CA ILE A 26 14.43 11.49 12.14
C ILE A 26 15.94 11.50 12.47
N GLY A 27 16.45 10.39 13.01
CA GLY A 27 17.87 10.15 13.21
C GLY A 27 18.64 9.96 11.90
N GLU A 28 18.11 9.14 10.99
CA GLU A 28 18.70 8.89 9.67
C GLU A 28 18.62 10.11 8.75
N PHE A 29 17.53 10.88 8.83
CA PHE A 29 17.37 12.13 8.11
C PHE A 29 18.44 13.16 8.51
N GLU A 30 18.85 13.22 9.79
CA GLU A 30 19.98 14.08 10.20
C GLU A 30 21.27 13.71 9.47
N LYS A 31 21.55 12.41 9.36
CA LYS A 31 22.72 11.90 8.63
C LYS A 31 22.63 12.25 7.15
N PHE A 32 21.43 12.13 6.58
CA PHE A 32 21.16 12.48 5.18
C PHE A 32 21.39 13.97 4.91
N VAL A 33 20.81 14.87 5.73
CA VAL A 33 21.02 16.32 5.63
C VAL A 33 22.48 16.71 5.85
N SER A 34 23.21 15.95 6.67
CA SER A 34 24.64 16.16 6.90
C SER A 34 25.55 15.58 5.80
N SER A 35 24.99 14.83 4.85
CA SER A 35 25.76 14.19 3.79
C SER A 35 26.19 15.20 2.74
N PRO A 36 27.50 15.32 2.41
CA PRO A 36 27.98 16.22 1.37
C PRO A 36 27.50 15.84 -0.03
N PHE A 37 27.03 14.61 -0.21
CA PHE A 37 26.45 14.15 -1.47
C PHE A 37 25.07 14.77 -1.73
N TYR A 38 24.24 14.90 -0.69
CA TYR A 38 22.87 15.41 -0.80
C TYR A 38 22.75 16.89 -0.44
N ASN A 39 23.63 17.40 0.42
CA ASN A 39 23.58 18.77 0.89
C ASN A 39 24.97 19.37 1.13
N THR A 40 25.24 20.50 0.48
CA THR A 40 26.47 21.28 0.66
C THR A 40 26.29 22.46 1.62
N GLN A 41 25.06 22.76 2.06
CA GLN A 41 24.75 23.92 2.90
C GLN A 41 24.83 23.57 4.38
N SER A 42 25.93 23.94 5.04
CA SER A 42 26.13 23.77 6.49
C SER A 42 25.07 24.51 7.34
N THR A 43 24.47 25.57 6.79
CA THR A 43 23.35 26.28 7.42
C THR A 43 22.11 25.41 7.57
N LEU A 44 21.78 24.57 6.58
CA LEU A 44 20.63 23.65 6.67
C LEU A 44 20.87 22.55 7.70
N VAL A 45 22.11 22.05 7.81
CA VAL A 45 22.50 21.08 8.85
C VAL A 45 22.26 21.66 10.24
N ARG A 46 22.75 22.88 10.49
CA ARG A 46 22.56 23.57 11.78
C ARG A 46 21.07 23.85 12.05
N LEU A 47 20.34 24.27 11.02
CA LEU A 47 18.90 24.53 11.13
C LEU A 47 18.14 23.28 11.53
N PHE A 48 18.39 22.17 10.84
CA PHE A 48 17.72 20.91 11.13
C PHE A 48 18.06 20.38 12.52
N ARG A 49 19.34 20.46 12.95
CA ARG A 49 19.74 20.07 14.31
C ARG A 49 19.01 20.86 15.38
N GLU A 50 18.78 22.15 15.15
CA GLU A 50 18.03 22.98 16.09
C GLU A 50 16.56 22.59 16.11
N ILE A 51 15.94 22.36 14.95
CA ILE A 51 14.54 21.91 14.85
C ILE A 51 14.35 20.54 15.54
N LYS A 52 15.27 19.59 15.32
CA LYS A 52 15.19 18.22 15.83
C LYS A 52 15.13 18.15 17.36
N LYS A 53 15.70 19.11 18.08
CA LYS A 53 15.62 19.17 19.57
C LYS A 53 14.19 19.25 20.10
N HIS A 54 13.25 19.66 19.24
CA HIS A 54 11.84 19.82 19.59
C HIS A 54 10.94 18.68 19.04
N TYR A 55 11.51 17.69 18.35
CA TYR A 55 10.78 16.51 17.88
C TYR A 55 10.32 15.65 19.09
N PRO A 56 9.13 15.02 19.06
CA PRO A 56 8.16 14.94 17.95
C PRO A 56 7.12 16.06 17.95
N GLN A 57 6.91 16.74 19.08
CA GLN A 57 5.74 17.61 19.26
C GLN A 57 5.90 18.96 18.55
N PHE A 58 7.10 19.54 18.60
CA PHE A 58 7.42 20.88 18.08
C PHE A 58 6.63 22.02 18.75
N ASP A 59 6.07 21.80 19.92
CA ASP A 59 5.14 22.72 20.62
C ASP A 59 5.85 23.80 21.46
N ASN A 60 7.17 23.95 21.33
CA ASN A 60 7.89 24.96 22.09
C ASN A 60 7.53 26.35 21.55
N LEU A 61 6.93 27.19 22.39
CA LEU A 61 6.54 28.57 22.05
C LEU A 61 7.71 29.43 21.54
N ASN A 62 8.95 29.07 21.92
CA ASN A 62 10.15 29.76 21.46
C ASN A 62 10.65 29.27 20.08
N LEU A 63 10.02 28.25 19.48
CA LEU A 63 10.31 27.77 18.14
C LEU A 63 9.69 28.71 17.09
N THR A 64 10.23 29.93 17.00
CA THR A 64 9.82 30.94 16.03
C THR A 64 10.74 30.96 14.81
N ARG A 65 10.30 31.61 13.73
CA ARG A 65 11.12 31.76 12.52
C ARG A 65 12.37 32.59 12.81
N GLU A 66 12.19 33.63 13.62
CA GLU A 66 13.19 34.56 14.08
C GLU A 66 14.24 33.85 14.94
N TYR A 67 13.80 33.03 15.90
CA TYR A 67 14.70 32.21 16.73
C TYR A 67 15.56 31.28 15.88
N LEU A 68 14.93 30.49 14.99
CA LEU A 68 15.65 29.54 14.15
C LEU A 68 16.60 30.24 13.18
N PHE A 69 16.21 31.40 12.65
CA PHE A 69 17.07 32.18 11.77
C PHE A 69 18.31 32.71 12.51
N ASP A 70 18.15 33.27 13.71
CA ASP A 70 19.27 33.78 14.52
C ASP A 70 20.26 32.66 14.86
N LYS A 71 19.76 31.47 15.24
CA LYS A 71 20.62 30.32 15.56
C LYS A 71 21.54 29.90 14.42
N VAL A 72 21.11 30.07 13.17
CA VAL A 72 21.89 29.64 11.99
C VAL A 72 22.59 30.79 11.26
N ASN A 73 22.16 32.03 11.48
CA ASN A 73 22.71 33.26 10.92
C ASN A 73 23.10 34.25 12.02
N LYS A 74 24.01 33.84 12.90
CA LYS A 74 24.50 34.69 14.00
C LYS A 74 24.86 36.10 13.54
N GLY A 75 24.26 37.10 14.18
CA GLY A 75 24.53 38.52 13.92
C GLY A 75 23.85 39.11 12.69
N LYS A 76 22.98 38.36 11.99
CA LYS A 76 22.20 38.89 10.86
C LYS A 76 20.77 39.21 11.29
N THR A 77 20.23 40.31 10.77
CA THR A 77 18.81 40.66 10.92
C THR A 77 17.93 39.62 10.23
N TYR A 78 16.80 39.30 10.84
CA TYR A 78 15.85 38.33 10.30
C TYR A 78 15.44 38.68 8.87
N ASN A 79 15.51 37.69 7.97
CA ASN A 79 15.08 37.82 6.59
C ASN A 79 14.14 36.65 6.24
N ASP A 80 12.85 36.94 6.11
CA ASP A 80 11.81 35.95 5.85
C ASP A 80 11.96 35.28 4.47
N VAL A 81 12.47 35.98 3.45
CA VAL A 81 12.72 35.40 2.12
C VAL A 81 13.80 34.32 2.20
N ILE A 82 14.90 34.62 2.89
CA ILE A 82 15.99 33.67 3.10
C ILE A 82 15.51 32.49 3.95
N PHE A 83 14.77 32.76 5.03
CA PHE A 83 14.26 31.71 5.91
C PHE A 83 13.31 30.76 5.17
N ARG A 84 12.38 31.29 4.35
CA ARG A 84 11.51 30.47 3.50
C ARG A 84 12.31 29.58 2.56
N LYS A 85 13.40 30.10 1.97
CA LYS A 85 14.30 29.30 1.13
C LYS A 85 14.95 28.14 1.91
N TYR A 86 15.34 28.35 3.16
CA TYR A 86 15.87 27.26 3.99
C TYR A 86 14.84 26.17 4.26
N MET A 87 13.61 26.57 4.62
CA MET A 87 12.53 25.62 4.88
C MET A 87 12.15 24.84 3.61
N SER A 88 12.12 25.50 2.44
CA SER A 88 11.90 24.83 1.16
C SER A 88 13.02 23.85 0.81
N ASN A 89 14.28 24.19 1.09
CA ASN A 89 15.41 23.28 0.85
C ASN A 89 15.38 22.08 1.82
N LEU A 90 15.04 22.29 3.09
CA LEU A 90 14.87 21.19 4.05
C LEU A 90 13.72 20.26 3.67
N LEU A 91 12.61 20.80 3.15
CA LEU A 91 11.52 19.98 2.62
C LEU A 91 11.98 19.11 1.45
N LYS A 92 12.70 19.68 0.49
CA LYS A 92 13.27 18.90 -0.63
C LYS A 92 14.20 17.79 -0.16
N LEU A 93 15.05 18.07 0.83
CA LEU A 93 15.91 17.04 1.42
C LEU A 93 15.11 15.94 2.11
N ALA A 94 14.01 16.27 2.78
CA ALA A 94 13.13 15.29 3.42
C ALA A 94 12.42 14.41 2.38
N GLU A 95 11.94 14.99 1.28
CA GLU A 95 11.35 14.26 0.15
C GLU A 95 12.38 13.31 -0.51
N GLU A 96 13.60 13.78 -0.75
CA GLU A 96 14.68 12.98 -1.33
C GLU A 96 15.16 11.86 -0.38
N PHE A 97 15.15 12.13 0.93
CA PHE A 97 15.40 11.13 1.96
C PHE A 97 14.37 10.00 1.89
N LEU A 98 13.07 10.33 1.82
CA LEU A 98 12.00 9.33 1.71
C LEU A 98 12.15 8.48 0.44
N TYR A 99 12.44 9.10 -0.71
CA TYR A 99 12.76 8.38 -1.94
C TYR A 99 13.94 7.41 -1.77
N THR A 100 14.98 7.84 -1.04
CA THR A 100 16.18 7.03 -0.80
C THR A 100 15.89 5.86 0.14
N VAL A 101 15.06 6.06 1.15
CA VAL A 101 14.66 5.01 2.11
C VAL A 101 13.72 4.01 1.45
N ASP A 102 12.69 4.48 0.75
CA ASP A 102 11.72 3.64 0.03
C ASP A 102 12.41 2.67 -0.93
N ASN A 103 13.30 3.20 -1.79
CA ASN A 103 14.05 2.36 -2.73
C ASN A 103 14.91 1.30 -2.03
N LYS A 104 15.45 1.57 -0.84
CA LYS A 104 16.24 0.58 -0.09
C LYS A 104 15.36 -0.51 0.51
N CYS A 105 14.13 -0.18 0.90
CA CYS A 105 13.18 -1.11 1.47
C CYS A 105 12.54 -2.03 0.42
N HIS A 106 12.33 -1.53 -0.81
CA HIS A 106 11.73 -2.28 -1.91
C HIS A 106 12.77 -2.94 -2.81
N LYS A 107 13.16 -4.18 -2.48
CA LYS A 107 14.19 -4.94 -3.21
C LYS A 107 13.92 -5.05 -4.71
N ASP A 108 12.68 -5.30 -5.14
CA ASP A 108 12.31 -5.36 -6.56
C ASP A 108 12.61 -4.04 -7.29
N ARG A 109 12.24 -2.90 -6.69
CA ARG A 109 12.51 -1.55 -7.22
C ARG A 109 14.01 -1.32 -7.35
N MET A 110 14.74 -1.52 -6.25
CA MET A 110 16.18 -1.33 -6.19
C MET A 110 16.92 -2.13 -7.27
N VAL A 111 16.63 -3.43 -7.36
CA VAL A 111 17.31 -4.33 -8.28
C VAL A 111 16.99 -3.97 -9.73
N THR A 112 15.72 -3.69 -10.03
CA THR A 112 15.32 -3.32 -11.38
C THR A 112 15.97 -2.00 -11.82
N CYS A 113 16.05 -1.01 -10.93
CA CYS A 113 16.79 0.24 -11.18
C CYS A 113 18.29 -0.03 -11.41
N LEU A 114 18.94 -0.87 -10.62
CA LEU A 114 20.36 -1.20 -10.80
C LEU A 114 20.62 -1.96 -12.09
N LEU A 115 19.73 -2.88 -12.49
CA LEU A 115 19.82 -3.59 -13.76
C LEU A 115 19.74 -2.64 -14.94
N ASP A 116 18.78 -1.71 -14.94
CA ASP A 116 18.69 -0.64 -15.95
C ASP A 116 19.98 0.20 -16.01
N GLN A 117 20.56 0.56 -14.86
CA GLN A 117 21.83 1.28 -14.83
C GLN A 117 23.01 0.47 -15.39
N PHE A 118 23.11 -0.82 -15.05
CA PHE A 118 24.17 -1.67 -15.58
C PHE A 118 24.03 -1.92 -17.08
N GLU A 119 22.80 -2.07 -17.55
CA GLU A 119 22.45 -2.22 -18.96
C GLU A 119 22.84 -0.97 -19.77
N ARG A 120 22.51 0.24 -19.28
CA ARG A 120 22.83 1.52 -19.93
C ARG A 120 24.32 1.82 -19.97
N ARG A 121 25.06 1.32 -18.96
CA ARG A 121 26.51 1.53 -18.80
C ARG A 121 27.35 0.37 -19.33
N ASN A 122 26.72 -0.58 -20.01
CA ASN A 122 27.34 -1.78 -20.56
C ASN A 122 28.16 -2.59 -19.52
N GLN A 123 27.69 -2.66 -18.28
CA GLN A 123 28.31 -3.40 -17.17
C GLN A 123 27.88 -4.87 -17.19
N ILE A 124 28.35 -5.62 -18.19
CA ILE A 124 27.93 -7.00 -18.49
C ILE A 124 28.08 -7.95 -17.28
N GLY A 125 29.25 -7.94 -16.63
CA GLY A 125 29.52 -8.82 -15.50
C GLY A 125 28.61 -8.53 -14.31
N SER A 126 28.44 -7.25 -13.97
CA SER A 126 27.58 -6.80 -12.86
C SER A 126 26.11 -7.11 -13.12
N PHE A 127 25.63 -6.92 -14.36
CA PHE A 127 24.27 -7.25 -14.75
C PHE A 127 23.95 -8.73 -14.55
N ARG A 128 24.80 -9.61 -15.09
CA ARG A 128 24.60 -11.08 -14.96
C ARG A 128 24.63 -11.53 -13.51
N LYS A 129 25.63 -11.07 -12.76
CA LYS A 129 25.78 -11.41 -11.33
C LYS A 129 24.55 -10.97 -10.52
N LEU A 130 24.03 -9.76 -10.77
CA LEU A 130 22.88 -9.25 -10.04
C LEU A 130 21.61 -10.06 -10.35
N ILE A 131 21.35 -10.40 -11.62
CA ILE A 131 20.22 -11.26 -11.99
C ILE A 131 20.33 -12.64 -11.34
N GLU A 132 21.49 -13.27 -11.42
CA GLU A 132 21.70 -14.61 -10.84
C GLU A 132 21.47 -14.60 -9.32
N GLN A 133 22.01 -13.60 -8.62
CA GLN A 133 21.78 -13.45 -7.18
C GLN A 133 20.32 -13.19 -6.82
N TYR A 134 19.61 -12.46 -7.68
CA TYR A 134 18.22 -12.09 -7.42
C TYR A 134 17.25 -13.23 -7.72
N GLU A 135 17.39 -13.89 -8.86
CA GLU A 135 16.49 -14.98 -9.29
C GLU A 135 16.70 -16.26 -8.46
N ASN A 136 17.88 -16.47 -7.89
CA ASN A 136 18.15 -17.59 -6.98
C ASN A 136 17.62 -17.35 -5.55
N ASN A 137 17.02 -16.19 -5.26
CA ASN A 137 16.43 -15.91 -3.94
C ASN A 137 14.96 -16.37 -3.89
N ALA A 138 14.72 -17.47 -3.15
CA ALA A 138 13.40 -18.08 -3.02
C ALA A 138 12.34 -17.18 -2.36
N GLU A 139 12.71 -16.35 -1.38
CA GLU A 139 11.77 -15.42 -0.73
C GLU A 139 11.25 -14.35 -1.70
N VAL A 140 12.10 -13.96 -2.64
CA VAL A 140 11.78 -12.94 -3.65
C VAL A 140 10.93 -13.53 -4.78
N SER A 141 11.20 -14.77 -5.19
CA SER A 141 10.49 -15.39 -6.30
C SER A 141 9.02 -15.70 -5.95
N GLU A 142 8.75 -16.04 -4.69
CA GLU A 142 7.44 -16.53 -4.25
C GLU A 142 6.48 -15.47 -3.71
N ARG A 143 6.96 -14.27 -3.34
CA ARG A 143 6.11 -13.21 -2.80
C ARG A 143 5.40 -12.44 -3.92
N ILE A 144 4.08 -12.29 -3.79
CA ILE A 144 3.23 -11.55 -4.70
C ILE A 144 2.82 -10.24 -4.01
N THR A 145 3.07 -9.12 -4.68
CA THR A 145 2.74 -7.77 -4.23
C THR A 145 1.97 -7.05 -5.34
N ASN A 146 1.44 -5.85 -5.07
CA ASN A 146 0.71 -5.09 -6.08
C ASN A 146 1.57 -4.80 -7.33
N GLU A 147 2.88 -4.62 -7.12
CA GLU A 147 3.81 -4.25 -8.17
C GLU A 147 4.73 -5.40 -8.62
N SER A 148 4.66 -6.59 -7.99
CA SER A 148 5.60 -7.69 -8.28
C SER A 148 5.55 -8.10 -9.75
N PHE A 149 4.36 -8.18 -10.35
CA PHE A 149 4.21 -8.56 -11.76
C PHE A 149 4.74 -7.48 -12.70
N TYR A 150 4.53 -6.20 -12.37
CA TYR A 150 5.10 -5.09 -13.12
C TYR A 150 6.64 -5.13 -13.12
N TYR A 151 7.26 -5.34 -11.95
CA TYR A 151 8.72 -5.43 -11.88
C TYR A 151 9.26 -6.73 -12.51
N LYS A 152 8.55 -7.86 -12.39
CA LYS A 152 8.91 -9.10 -13.10
C LYS A 152 8.89 -8.89 -14.62
N HIS A 153 7.86 -8.25 -15.15
CA HIS A 153 7.79 -7.85 -16.55
C HIS A 153 8.97 -6.97 -16.96
N PHE A 154 9.20 -5.86 -16.26
CA PHE A 154 10.24 -4.89 -16.63
C PHE A 154 11.66 -5.50 -16.55
N ARG A 155 11.92 -6.39 -15.59
CA ARG A 155 13.20 -7.12 -15.53
C ARG A 155 13.43 -8.03 -16.74
N GLU A 156 12.40 -8.70 -17.22
CA GLU A 156 12.50 -9.56 -18.40
C GLU A 156 12.67 -8.73 -19.70
N GLU A 157 12.14 -7.51 -19.75
CA GLU A 157 12.48 -6.55 -20.81
C GLU A 157 13.95 -6.11 -20.76
N LEU A 158 14.48 -5.82 -19.56
CA LEU A 158 15.90 -5.48 -19.39
C LEU A 158 16.80 -6.64 -19.81
N LYS A 159 16.44 -7.89 -19.49
CA LYS A 159 17.15 -9.10 -19.95
C LYS A 159 17.13 -9.21 -21.47
N SER A 160 15.98 -8.98 -22.09
CA SER A 160 15.83 -9.01 -23.55
C SER A 160 16.69 -7.92 -24.22
N SER A 161 16.64 -6.69 -23.72
CA SER A 161 17.45 -5.57 -24.19
C SER A 161 18.96 -5.82 -24.02
N PHE A 162 19.35 -6.48 -22.92
CA PHE A 162 20.73 -6.86 -22.66
C PHE A 162 21.24 -7.94 -23.62
N ASP A 163 20.43 -8.95 -23.89
CA ASP A 163 20.78 -10.02 -24.84
C ASP A 163 20.89 -9.50 -26.28
N ILE A 164 20.02 -8.56 -26.69
CA ILE A 164 20.15 -7.87 -27.99
C ILE A 164 21.49 -7.15 -28.07
N ARG A 165 21.82 -6.32 -27.07
CA ARG A 165 23.07 -5.54 -27.06
C ARG A 165 24.33 -6.40 -27.02
N THR A 166 24.25 -7.59 -26.43
CA THR A 166 25.37 -8.52 -26.35
C THR A 166 25.38 -9.55 -27.49
N ASN A 167 24.56 -9.36 -28.54
CA ASN A 167 24.42 -10.24 -29.70
C ASN A 167 24.05 -11.70 -29.34
N LYS A 168 23.26 -11.88 -28.27
CA LYS A 168 22.78 -13.19 -27.78
C LYS A 168 21.32 -13.43 -28.14
N LEU A 169 20.94 -13.16 -29.39
CA LEU A 169 19.54 -13.25 -29.86
C LEU A 169 18.90 -14.63 -29.63
N HIS A 170 19.69 -15.72 -29.64
CA HIS A 170 19.22 -17.08 -29.37
C HIS A 170 18.69 -17.29 -27.93
N LEU A 171 19.00 -16.38 -27.00
CA LEU A 171 18.54 -16.43 -25.59
C LEU A 171 17.26 -15.61 -25.35
N LEU A 172 16.73 -14.90 -26.35
CA LEU A 172 15.62 -13.95 -26.15
C LEU A 172 14.30 -14.62 -25.82
N LYS A 173 14.02 -15.79 -26.41
CA LYS A 173 12.69 -16.40 -26.39
C LYS A 173 12.11 -16.53 -24.96
N PRO A 174 12.83 -17.07 -23.96
CA PRO A 174 12.31 -17.17 -22.60
C PRO A 174 11.97 -15.80 -22.00
N SER A 175 12.85 -14.81 -22.13
CA SER A 175 12.65 -13.47 -21.55
C SER A 175 11.46 -12.76 -22.18
N LEU A 176 11.27 -12.89 -23.51
CA LEU A 176 10.12 -12.31 -24.20
C LEU A 176 8.79 -12.94 -23.75
N ILE A 177 8.72 -14.27 -23.63
CA ILE A 177 7.50 -14.96 -23.19
C ILE A 177 7.20 -14.64 -21.72
N LYS A 178 8.22 -14.65 -20.85
CA LYS A 178 8.07 -14.27 -19.44
C LYS A 178 7.60 -12.83 -19.29
N SER A 179 8.22 -11.90 -20.02
CA SER A 179 7.82 -10.49 -20.04
C SER A 179 6.34 -10.33 -20.39
N HIS A 180 5.89 -10.97 -21.47
CA HIS A 180 4.49 -10.96 -21.88
C HIS A 180 3.56 -11.58 -20.83
N THR A 181 3.94 -12.73 -20.28
CA THR A 181 3.19 -13.44 -19.23
C THR A 181 2.98 -12.56 -18.00
N TYR A 182 4.05 -11.93 -17.48
CA TYR A 182 3.95 -11.08 -16.30
C TYR A 182 3.20 -9.76 -16.56
N PHE A 183 3.27 -9.23 -17.78
CA PHE A 183 2.44 -8.09 -18.17
C PHE A 183 0.94 -8.45 -18.11
N LEU A 184 0.56 -9.62 -18.63
CA LEU A 184 -0.82 -10.11 -18.54
C LEU A 184 -1.25 -10.39 -17.09
N MET A 185 -0.36 -10.91 -16.24
CA MET A 185 -0.66 -11.05 -14.81
C MET A 185 -0.92 -9.70 -14.12
N TYR A 186 -0.12 -8.69 -14.45
CA TYR A 186 -0.31 -7.33 -13.92
C TYR A 186 -1.65 -6.74 -14.38
N LEU A 187 -1.99 -6.92 -15.66
CA LEU A 187 -3.29 -6.51 -16.21
C LEU A 187 -4.45 -7.23 -15.51
N LEU A 188 -4.35 -8.54 -15.29
CA LEU A 188 -5.35 -9.33 -14.58
C LEU A 188 -5.56 -8.83 -13.14
N LEU A 189 -4.47 -8.63 -12.39
CA LEU A 189 -4.53 -8.10 -11.02
C LEU A 189 -5.21 -6.73 -10.97
N THR A 190 -4.75 -5.77 -11.79
CA THR A 190 -5.32 -4.42 -11.82
C THR A 190 -6.79 -4.42 -12.23
N SER A 191 -7.17 -5.26 -13.19
CA SER A 191 -8.56 -5.42 -13.63
C SER A 191 -9.46 -5.94 -12.50
N CYS A 192 -9.00 -6.94 -11.73
CA CYS A 192 -9.70 -7.45 -10.55
C CYS A 192 -9.92 -6.34 -9.52
N VAL A 193 -8.86 -5.61 -9.13
CA VAL A 193 -8.94 -4.55 -8.12
C VAL A 193 -9.91 -3.44 -8.55
N TYR A 194 -9.77 -2.93 -9.77
CA TYR A 194 -10.58 -1.81 -10.23
C TYR A 194 -12.04 -2.17 -10.39
N SER A 195 -12.33 -3.37 -10.89
CA SER A 195 -13.72 -3.78 -11.09
C SER A 195 -14.44 -4.04 -9.77
N ASN A 196 -13.74 -4.55 -8.75
CA ASN A 196 -14.32 -4.65 -7.42
C ASN A 196 -14.58 -3.26 -6.81
N MET A 197 -13.64 -2.31 -6.96
CA MET A 197 -13.86 -0.92 -6.53
C MET A 197 -15.08 -0.29 -7.23
N MET A 198 -15.26 -0.53 -8.53
CA MET A 198 -16.43 -0.08 -9.27
C MET A 198 -17.74 -0.73 -8.77
N LEU A 199 -17.71 -2.03 -8.45
CA LEU A 199 -18.84 -2.73 -7.84
C LEU A 199 -19.25 -2.08 -6.51
N VAL A 200 -18.29 -1.80 -5.64
CA VAL A 200 -18.54 -1.12 -4.34
C VAL A 200 -19.13 0.26 -4.55
N ASN A 201 -18.58 1.06 -5.47
CA ASN A 201 -19.08 2.40 -5.77
C ASN A 201 -20.52 2.36 -6.28
N LYS A 202 -20.83 1.45 -7.22
CA LYS A 202 -22.20 1.24 -7.72
C LYS A 202 -23.17 0.90 -6.61
N SER A 203 -22.83 -0.06 -5.75
CA SER A 203 -23.68 -0.49 -4.64
C SER A 203 -23.85 0.60 -3.57
N SER A 204 -22.85 1.46 -3.36
CA SER A 204 -22.85 2.47 -2.29
C SER A 204 -23.50 3.79 -2.71
N PHE A 205 -23.32 4.22 -3.96
CA PHE A 205 -23.73 5.56 -4.42
C PHE A 205 -24.90 5.57 -5.40
N LYS A 206 -25.46 4.39 -5.77
CA LYS A 206 -26.56 4.26 -6.75
C LYS A 206 -26.29 5.01 -8.06
N ASP A 207 -25.02 5.08 -8.46
CA ASP A 207 -24.64 5.74 -9.70
C ASP A 207 -25.23 4.98 -10.90
N SER A 208 -25.83 5.72 -11.84
CA SER A 208 -26.66 5.15 -12.91
C SER A 208 -25.89 4.82 -14.19
N GLU A 209 -24.63 5.23 -14.32
CA GLU A 209 -23.81 4.94 -15.49
C GLU A 209 -23.07 3.60 -15.33
N ASP A 210 -23.46 2.63 -16.16
CA ASP A 210 -23.06 1.22 -16.07
C ASP A 210 -21.68 1.00 -16.72
N VAL A 211 -20.61 1.57 -16.16
CA VAL A 211 -19.24 1.25 -16.63
C VAL A 211 -18.75 -0.01 -15.93
N ASN A 212 -19.19 -1.17 -16.40
CA ASN A 212 -18.60 -2.44 -16.01
C ASN A 212 -17.41 -2.73 -16.93
N LEU A 213 -16.21 -2.35 -16.47
CA LEU A 213 -14.94 -2.59 -17.18
C LEU A 213 -14.79 -4.03 -17.65
N PHE A 214 -15.29 -5.03 -16.91
CA PHE A 214 -15.24 -6.44 -17.32
C PHE A 214 -16.34 -6.89 -18.29
N LYS A 215 -17.51 -6.24 -18.31
CA LYS A 215 -18.49 -6.49 -19.39
C LYS A 215 -17.91 -6.06 -20.73
N GLU A 216 -17.07 -5.02 -20.74
CA GLU A 216 -16.43 -4.47 -21.94
C GLU A 216 -15.06 -5.11 -22.24
N PHE A 217 -14.37 -5.64 -21.24
CA PHE A 217 -13.11 -6.35 -21.41
C PHE A 217 -13.35 -7.82 -21.82
N PHE A 218 -13.87 -7.99 -23.04
CA PHE A 218 -14.34 -9.26 -23.62
C PHE A 218 -13.30 -10.41 -23.58
N GLY A 219 -12.01 -10.14 -23.40
CA GLY A 219 -10.93 -11.14 -23.44
C GLY A 219 -10.41 -11.65 -22.08
N ILE A 220 -11.01 -11.30 -20.93
CA ILE A 220 -10.41 -11.68 -19.63
C ILE A 220 -10.26 -13.20 -19.46
N PHE A 221 -11.24 -13.97 -19.92
CA PHE A 221 -11.20 -15.43 -19.82
C PHE A 221 -10.18 -16.05 -20.77
N ASP A 222 -9.94 -15.44 -21.93
CA ASP A 222 -8.88 -15.85 -22.85
C ASP A 222 -7.50 -15.60 -22.23
N ILE A 223 -7.32 -14.46 -21.56
CA ILE A 223 -6.09 -14.16 -20.81
C ILE A 223 -5.89 -15.17 -19.69
N ILE A 224 -6.94 -15.46 -18.90
CA ILE A 224 -6.87 -16.46 -17.82
C ILE A 224 -6.49 -17.83 -18.39
N GLN A 225 -7.13 -18.27 -19.47
CA GLN A 225 -6.83 -19.56 -20.11
C GLN A 225 -5.38 -19.62 -20.61
N TYR A 226 -4.90 -18.55 -21.25
CA TYR A 226 -3.50 -18.43 -21.66
C TYR A 226 -2.56 -18.56 -20.46
N LEU A 227 -2.81 -17.82 -19.38
CA LEU A 227 -1.99 -17.84 -18.17
C LEU A 227 -2.02 -19.19 -17.44
N GLU A 228 -3.17 -19.86 -17.36
CA GLU A 228 -3.32 -21.20 -16.76
C GLU A 228 -2.42 -22.24 -17.47
N SER A 229 -2.24 -22.08 -18.79
CA SER A 229 -1.39 -22.95 -19.61
C SER A 229 0.11 -22.62 -19.56
N SER A 230 0.50 -21.48 -18.99
CA SER A 230 1.89 -21.01 -19.03
C SER A 230 2.82 -21.90 -18.20
N GLU A 231 3.93 -22.32 -18.81
CA GLU A 231 5.02 -23.05 -18.14
C GLU A 231 5.94 -22.14 -17.30
N TYR A 232 5.82 -20.82 -17.48
CA TYR A 232 6.70 -19.83 -16.85
C TYR A 232 6.19 -19.33 -15.50
N LEU A 233 4.95 -19.70 -15.13
CA LEU A 233 4.37 -19.35 -13.84
C LEU A 233 4.74 -20.37 -12.76
N THR A 234 5.14 -19.86 -11.61
CA THR A 234 5.31 -20.65 -10.38
C THR A 234 3.98 -21.22 -9.89
N LYS A 235 4.02 -22.17 -8.94
CA LYS A 235 2.82 -22.76 -8.34
C LYS A 235 1.91 -21.69 -7.70
N SER A 236 2.49 -20.76 -6.93
CA SER A 236 1.72 -19.68 -6.29
C SER A 236 1.14 -18.71 -7.30
N GLU A 237 1.85 -18.41 -8.39
CA GLU A 237 1.33 -17.56 -9.47
C GLU A 237 0.18 -18.20 -10.25
N LYS A 238 0.24 -19.52 -10.52
CA LYS A 238 -0.89 -20.25 -11.11
C LYS A 238 -2.10 -20.26 -10.18
N LEU A 239 -1.86 -20.44 -8.87
CA LEU A 239 -2.91 -20.37 -7.87
C LEU A 239 -3.50 -18.95 -7.78
N PHE A 240 -2.69 -17.91 -7.96
CA PHE A 240 -3.15 -16.53 -8.06
C PHE A 240 -4.01 -16.29 -9.31
N VAL A 241 -3.65 -16.85 -10.47
CA VAL A 241 -4.51 -16.81 -11.67
C VAL A 241 -5.87 -17.47 -11.39
N LYS A 242 -5.88 -18.60 -10.69
CA LYS A 242 -7.11 -19.28 -10.25
C LYS A 242 -7.94 -18.41 -9.29
N LEU A 243 -7.30 -17.71 -8.35
CA LEU A 243 -7.97 -16.74 -7.47
C LEU A 243 -8.66 -15.64 -8.28
N CYS A 244 -7.96 -15.04 -9.24
CA CYS A 244 -8.53 -14.01 -10.12
C CYS A 244 -9.68 -14.55 -10.97
N LYS A 245 -9.63 -15.81 -11.42
CA LYS A 245 -10.73 -16.47 -12.13
C LYS A 245 -11.98 -16.61 -11.27
N PHE A 246 -11.82 -16.95 -9.99
CA PHE A 246 -12.94 -16.96 -9.06
C PHE A 246 -13.50 -15.56 -8.83
N ASP A 247 -12.62 -14.57 -8.63
CA ASP A 247 -13.01 -13.17 -8.42
C ASP A 247 -13.82 -12.63 -9.61
N VAL A 248 -13.33 -12.80 -10.85
CA VAL A 248 -14.02 -12.36 -12.07
C VAL A 248 -15.35 -13.09 -12.28
N THR A 249 -15.42 -14.38 -11.97
CA THR A 249 -16.68 -15.14 -12.09
C THR A 249 -17.71 -14.67 -11.06
N LEU A 250 -17.29 -14.47 -9.80
CA LEU A 250 -18.15 -13.98 -8.72
C LEU A 250 -18.58 -12.52 -8.90
N MET A 251 -17.82 -11.70 -9.62
CA MET A 251 -18.30 -10.37 -10.03
C MET A 251 -19.51 -10.44 -10.97
N LYS A 252 -19.61 -11.48 -11.81
CA LYS A 252 -20.75 -11.68 -12.72
C LYS A 252 -21.94 -12.30 -12.00
N ASP A 253 -21.68 -13.29 -11.15
CA ASP A 253 -22.69 -13.93 -10.31
C ASP A 253 -22.14 -14.11 -8.89
N PRO A 254 -22.42 -13.17 -7.96
CA PRO A 254 -21.89 -13.26 -6.61
C PRO A 254 -22.55 -14.36 -5.79
N SER A 255 -23.58 -15.03 -6.33
CA SER A 255 -24.47 -15.92 -5.59
C SER A 255 -24.03 -17.39 -5.57
N ASP A 256 -22.99 -17.73 -6.33
CA ASP A 256 -22.43 -19.07 -6.41
C ASP A 256 -21.65 -19.46 -5.13
N VAL A 257 -22.22 -20.41 -4.41
CA VAL A 257 -21.73 -20.83 -3.08
C VAL A 257 -20.42 -21.61 -3.16
N ASP A 258 -20.28 -22.45 -4.19
CA ASP A 258 -19.12 -23.32 -4.33
C ASP A 258 -17.91 -22.49 -4.77
N LEU A 259 -18.14 -21.46 -5.59
CA LEU A 259 -17.11 -20.49 -5.95
C LEU A 259 -16.69 -19.62 -4.76
N LEU A 260 -17.61 -19.15 -3.91
CA LEU A 260 -17.25 -18.40 -2.69
C LEU A 260 -16.33 -19.21 -1.76
N LYS A 261 -16.69 -20.48 -1.52
CA LYS A 261 -15.88 -21.39 -0.70
C LYS A 261 -14.52 -21.68 -1.34
N SER A 262 -14.50 -21.91 -2.65
CA SER A 262 -13.28 -22.16 -3.41
C SER A 262 -12.34 -20.96 -3.40
N MET A 263 -12.88 -19.74 -3.59
CA MET A 263 -12.13 -18.48 -3.50
C MET A 263 -11.52 -18.32 -2.11
N LYS A 264 -12.30 -18.52 -1.04
CA LYS A 264 -11.80 -18.45 0.34
C LYS A 264 -10.66 -19.45 0.59
N ALA A 265 -10.82 -20.70 0.18
CA ALA A 265 -9.79 -21.73 0.37
C ALA A 265 -8.50 -21.38 -0.38
N THR A 266 -8.61 -20.95 -1.64
CA THR A 266 -7.47 -20.50 -2.45
C THR A 266 -6.79 -19.26 -1.85
N LEU A 267 -7.56 -18.31 -1.31
CA LEU A 267 -7.01 -17.12 -0.66
C LEU A 267 -6.26 -17.45 0.64
N ILE A 268 -6.75 -18.41 1.42
CA ILE A 268 -6.06 -18.91 2.62
C ILE A 268 -4.76 -19.61 2.23
N GLU A 269 -4.76 -20.45 1.20
CA GLU A 269 -3.56 -21.13 0.68
C GLU A 269 -2.51 -20.11 0.22
N LEU A 270 -2.94 -19.04 -0.47
CA LEU A 270 -2.07 -17.96 -0.93
C LEU A 270 -1.61 -16.98 0.17
N SER A 271 -2.13 -17.09 1.39
CA SER A 271 -1.88 -16.08 2.44
C SER A 271 -0.41 -15.94 2.83
N VAL A 272 0.41 -16.97 2.59
CA VAL A 272 1.87 -16.93 2.82
C VAL A 272 2.64 -16.26 1.66
N ASN A 273 2.06 -16.23 0.46
CA ASN A 273 2.66 -15.66 -0.73
C ASN A 273 2.25 -14.20 -0.95
N LEU A 274 1.01 -13.84 -0.61
CA LEU A 274 0.52 -12.46 -0.76
C LEU A 274 1.13 -11.55 0.31
N ASN A 275 1.45 -10.31 -0.06
CA ASN A 275 1.65 -9.27 0.96
C ASN A 275 0.32 -8.90 1.65
N ASP A 276 0.42 -8.31 2.84
CA ASP A 276 -0.74 -7.93 3.65
C ASP A 276 -1.75 -7.06 2.89
N ASN A 277 -1.27 -6.19 1.99
CA ASN A 277 -2.14 -5.34 1.20
C ASN A 277 -2.98 -6.15 0.18
N LEU A 278 -2.38 -7.05 -0.59
CA LEU A 278 -3.14 -7.93 -1.49
C LEU A 278 -4.04 -8.89 -0.72
N LEU A 279 -3.55 -9.44 0.40
CA LEU A 279 -4.36 -10.32 1.24
C LEU A 279 -5.60 -9.58 1.75
N TYR A 280 -5.46 -8.34 2.22
CA TYR A 280 -6.57 -7.48 2.55
C TYR A 280 -7.51 -7.30 1.35
N ILE A 281 -6.97 -6.91 0.19
CA ILE A 281 -7.77 -6.54 -1.00
C ILE A 281 -8.69 -7.70 -1.40
N PHE A 282 -8.12 -8.90 -1.57
CA PHE A 282 -8.91 -10.06 -1.99
C PHE A 282 -9.85 -10.59 -0.90
N PHE A 283 -9.53 -10.41 0.39
CA PHE A 283 -10.51 -10.69 1.45
C PHE A 283 -11.65 -9.66 1.46
N SER A 284 -11.37 -8.38 1.19
CA SER A 284 -12.41 -7.36 1.03
C SER A 284 -13.31 -7.70 -0.17
N HIS A 285 -12.76 -8.15 -1.31
CA HIS A 285 -13.55 -8.63 -2.45
C HIS A 285 -14.49 -9.76 -2.05
N LEU A 286 -13.95 -10.79 -1.39
CA LEU A 286 -14.72 -11.93 -0.89
C LEU A 286 -15.84 -11.48 0.06
N ASN A 287 -15.53 -10.56 0.98
CA ASN A 287 -16.50 -10.00 1.93
C ASN A 287 -17.61 -9.22 1.23
N ILE A 288 -17.31 -8.51 0.14
CA ILE A 288 -18.32 -7.83 -0.67
C ILE A 288 -19.28 -8.83 -1.30
N TYR A 289 -18.78 -9.94 -1.86
CA TYR A 289 -19.67 -10.97 -2.43
C TYR A 289 -20.56 -11.61 -1.37
N TYR A 290 -20.02 -11.91 -0.18
CA TYR A 290 -20.83 -12.36 0.96
C TYR A 290 -21.86 -11.31 1.39
N LEU A 291 -21.47 -10.03 1.48
CA LEU A 291 -22.34 -8.93 1.87
C LEU A 291 -23.52 -8.76 0.89
N LEU A 292 -23.27 -8.89 -0.42
CA LEU A 292 -24.31 -8.85 -1.45
C LEU A 292 -25.33 -10.00 -1.27
N ASN A 293 -24.88 -11.20 -0.90
CA ASN A 293 -25.78 -12.32 -0.61
C ASN A 293 -26.57 -12.13 0.70
N VAL A 294 -25.94 -11.61 1.75
CA VAL A 294 -26.64 -11.30 3.01
C VAL A 294 -27.70 -10.24 2.78
N SER A 295 -27.39 -9.23 1.97
CA SER A 295 -28.29 -8.14 1.62
C SER A 295 -29.46 -8.60 0.74
N SER A 296 -29.29 -9.65 -0.06
CA SER A 296 -30.37 -10.28 -0.83
C SER A 296 -31.21 -11.27 -0.01
N GLY A 297 -30.99 -11.35 1.30
CA GLY A 297 -31.81 -12.13 2.23
C GLY A 297 -31.21 -13.47 2.66
N LYS A 298 -30.06 -13.89 2.11
CA LYS A 298 -29.41 -15.16 2.47
C LYS A 298 -28.63 -15.04 3.79
N GLN A 299 -29.36 -14.98 4.91
CA GLN A 299 -28.79 -14.78 6.26
C GLN A 299 -27.81 -15.87 6.70
N VAL A 300 -27.86 -17.06 6.07
CA VAL A 300 -26.96 -18.18 6.35
C VAL A 300 -25.48 -17.78 6.28
N TYR A 301 -25.13 -16.80 5.44
CA TYR A 301 -23.74 -16.36 5.24
C TYR A 301 -23.22 -15.32 6.22
N ILE A 302 -24.04 -14.86 7.18
CA ILE A 302 -23.58 -13.90 8.18
C ILE A 302 -22.41 -14.46 8.99
N ARG A 303 -22.46 -15.75 9.34
CA ARG A 303 -21.39 -16.39 10.10
C ARG A 303 -20.09 -16.40 9.30
N GLU A 304 -20.11 -16.81 8.04
CA GLU A 304 -18.92 -16.89 7.18
C GLU A 304 -18.30 -15.51 6.94
N LEU A 305 -19.13 -14.49 6.70
CA LEU A 305 -18.69 -13.11 6.55
C LEU A 305 -18.02 -12.61 7.83
N PHE A 306 -18.61 -12.89 8.99
CA PHE A 306 -18.04 -12.52 10.27
C PHE A 306 -16.71 -13.21 10.57
N GLU A 307 -16.59 -14.50 10.27
CA GLU A 307 -15.33 -15.24 10.43
C GLU A 307 -14.22 -14.72 9.50
N ASN A 308 -14.56 -14.21 8.31
CA ASN A 308 -13.58 -13.52 7.46
C ASN A 308 -13.07 -12.24 8.13
N TYR A 309 -13.96 -11.42 8.71
CA TYR A 309 -13.55 -10.21 9.44
C TYR A 309 -12.64 -10.53 10.63
N LYS A 310 -12.98 -11.56 11.41
CA LYS A 310 -12.11 -12.06 12.50
C LYS A 310 -10.72 -12.41 11.98
N PHE A 311 -10.64 -13.21 10.93
CA PHE A 311 -9.37 -13.61 10.33
C PHE A 311 -8.53 -12.39 9.91
N MET A 312 -9.13 -11.41 9.25
CA MET A 312 -8.45 -10.17 8.84
C MET A 312 -7.94 -9.36 10.04
N ILE A 313 -8.69 -9.31 11.14
CA ILE A 313 -8.31 -8.63 12.39
C ILE A 313 -7.17 -9.36 13.11
N GLU A 314 -7.20 -10.69 13.14
CA GLU A 314 -6.15 -11.53 13.75
C GLU A 314 -4.83 -11.43 12.99
N LYS A 315 -4.90 -11.33 11.66
CA LYS A 315 -3.76 -11.07 10.78
C LYS A 315 -3.34 -9.59 10.75
N ASN A 316 -3.98 -8.72 11.53
CA ASN A 316 -3.73 -7.26 11.59
C ASN A 316 -3.80 -6.55 10.22
N LEU A 317 -4.63 -7.03 9.29
CA LEU A 317 -4.70 -6.50 7.92
C LEU A 317 -5.31 -5.09 7.83
N TYR A 318 -6.06 -4.66 8.86
CA TYR A 318 -6.67 -3.33 8.92
C TYR A 318 -5.70 -2.22 9.39
N VAL A 319 -4.61 -2.61 10.05
CA VAL A 319 -3.61 -1.72 10.63
C VAL A 319 -2.22 -2.24 10.28
N SER A 320 -2.00 -2.52 8.99
CA SER A 320 -0.72 -2.97 8.46
C SER A 320 -0.23 -2.03 7.36
N GLY A 321 1.08 -1.79 7.36
CA GLY A 321 1.78 -1.01 6.35
C GLY A 321 1.30 0.43 6.24
N GLU A 322 0.67 0.76 5.11
CA GLU A 322 0.24 2.10 4.69
C GLU A 322 -1.04 2.60 5.38
N ARG A 323 -1.64 1.80 6.27
CA ARG A 323 -2.95 2.08 6.86
C ARG A 323 -2.86 2.24 8.36
N GLU A 324 -3.07 3.47 8.80
CA GLU A 324 -3.11 3.81 10.22
C GLU A 324 -4.50 3.54 10.84
N PHE A 325 -5.56 3.58 10.04
CA PHE A 325 -6.95 3.49 10.50
C PHE A 325 -7.77 2.48 9.71
N ILE A 326 -8.65 1.77 10.42
CA ILE A 326 -9.68 0.92 9.80
C ILE A 326 -10.74 1.79 9.11
N ASN A 327 -11.21 1.36 7.93
CA ASN A 327 -12.32 2.02 7.26
C ASN A 327 -13.59 1.93 8.13
N PHE A 328 -14.30 3.06 8.30
CA PHE A 328 -15.49 3.11 9.15
C PHE A 328 -16.60 2.14 8.70
N SER A 329 -16.80 1.96 7.40
CA SER A 329 -17.80 1.04 6.85
C SER A 329 -17.48 -0.41 7.22
N GLU A 330 -16.21 -0.82 7.14
CA GLU A 330 -15.79 -2.16 7.54
C GLU A 330 -15.92 -2.34 9.04
N TYR A 331 -15.43 -1.39 9.84
CA TYR A 331 -15.56 -1.42 11.31
C TYR A 331 -17.03 -1.57 11.74
N ARG A 332 -17.92 -0.74 11.17
CA ARG A 332 -19.36 -0.78 11.45
C ARG A 332 -19.96 -2.13 11.05
N THR A 333 -19.60 -2.64 9.88
CA THR A 333 -20.12 -3.90 9.34
C THR A 333 -19.70 -5.07 10.22
N THR A 334 -18.42 -5.13 10.62
CA THR A 334 -17.90 -6.13 11.55
C THR A 334 -18.64 -6.09 12.90
N LEU A 335 -18.83 -4.89 13.47
CA LEU A 335 -19.55 -4.73 14.74
C LEU A 335 -21.00 -5.21 14.63
N ILE A 336 -21.74 -4.75 13.61
CA ILE A 336 -23.16 -5.12 13.43
C ILE A 336 -23.31 -6.64 13.30
N TYR A 337 -22.45 -7.31 12.53
CA TYR A 337 -22.56 -8.76 12.39
C TYR A 337 -22.13 -9.53 13.64
N ALA A 338 -21.15 -9.04 14.40
CA ALA A 338 -20.84 -9.61 15.72
C ALA A 338 -22.08 -9.57 16.64
N LEU A 339 -22.77 -8.43 16.70
CA LEU A 339 -23.95 -8.24 17.53
C LEU A 339 -25.12 -9.12 17.07
N ARG A 340 -25.39 -9.19 15.75
CA ARG A 340 -26.42 -10.08 15.18
C ARG A 340 -26.19 -11.55 15.51
N LEU A 341 -24.92 -11.97 15.58
CA LEU A 341 -24.54 -13.32 15.97
C LEU A 341 -24.48 -13.53 17.48
N LYS A 342 -24.80 -12.50 18.28
CA LYS A 342 -24.72 -12.48 19.75
C LYS A 342 -23.31 -12.74 20.29
N GLU A 343 -22.29 -12.37 19.53
CA GLU A 343 -20.87 -12.49 19.88
C GLU A 343 -20.43 -11.30 20.75
N PHE A 344 -21.14 -11.07 21.86
CA PHE A 344 -21.06 -9.82 22.63
C PHE A 344 -19.69 -9.61 23.29
N GLU A 345 -19.10 -10.67 23.85
CA GLU A 345 -17.76 -10.58 24.44
C GLU A 345 -16.70 -10.25 23.40
N TRP A 346 -16.83 -10.82 22.19
CA TRP A 346 -15.93 -10.53 21.09
C TRP A 346 -16.11 -9.08 20.62
N ALA A 347 -17.36 -8.61 20.48
CA ALA A 347 -17.66 -7.24 20.08
C ALA A 347 -17.07 -6.22 21.06
N GLU A 348 -17.16 -6.47 22.37
CA GLU A 348 -16.57 -5.61 23.39
C GLU A 348 -15.04 -5.52 23.26
N LYS A 349 -14.35 -6.65 23.10
CA LYS A 349 -12.90 -6.70 22.85
C LYS A 349 -12.52 -5.99 21.56
N PHE A 350 -13.33 -6.13 20.51
CA PHE A 350 -13.13 -5.45 19.23
C PHE A 350 -13.23 -3.92 19.37
N ILE A 351 -14.25 -3.41 20.05
CA ILE A 351 -14.43 -1.96 20.28
C ILE A 351 -13.24 -1.38 21.05
N LEU A 352 -12.74 -2.11 22.06
CA LEU A 352 -11.58 -1.69 22.83
C LEU A 352 -10.29 -1.73 22.01
N LYS A 353 -10.05 -2.80 21.22
CA LYS A 353 -8.86 -2.93 20.36
C LYS A 353 -8.75 -1.78 19.35
N PHE A 354 -9.87 -1.39 18.74
CA PHE A 354 -9.90 -0.36 17.71
C PHE A 354 -10.16 1.05 18.23
N LYS A 355 -10.30 1.22 19.56
CA LYS A 355 -10.50 2.53 20.19
C LYS A 355 -9.49 3.54 19.68
N ASP A 356 -8.20 3.18 19.58
CA ASP A 356 -7.15 4.09 19.12
C ASP A 356 -6.78 3.97 17.63
N HIS A 357 -7.59 3.28 16.84
CA HIS A 357 -7.35 2.98 15.42
C HIS A 357 -8.39 3.65 14.50
N HIS A 358 -8.92 4.79 14.95
CA HIS A 358 -9.75 5.70 14.18
C HIS A 358 -9.12 7.09 14.12
N SER A 359 -9.52 7.87 13.12
CA SER A 359 -9.10 9.27 12.98
C SER A 359 -9.40 10.04 14.27
N PRO A 360 -8.51 10.95 14.72
CA PRO A 360 -8.68 11.66 15.99
C PRO A 360 -10.03 12.37 16.13
N GLU A 361 -10.56 12.90 15.03
CA GLU A 361 -11.85 13.61 14.98
C GLU A 361 -13.06 12.70 15.22
N MET A 362 -12.98 11.43 14.81
CA MET A 362 -14.11 10.50 14.86
C MET A 362 -14.02 9.52 16.03
N ARG A 363 -12.83 9.34 16.61
CA ARG A 363 -12.51 8.29 17.60
C ARG A 363 -13.49 8.21 18.76
N ASP A 364 -13.71 9.33 19.45
CA ASP A 364 -14.59 9.39 20.62
C ASP A 364 -16.05 9.09 20.26
N ASN A 365 -16.51 9.60 19.12
CA ASN A 365 -17.88 9.40 18.65
C ASN A 365 -18.11 7.95 18.24
N ILE A 366 -17.17 7.35 17.49
CA ILE A 366 -17.23 5.94 17.10
C ILE A 366 -17.25 5.05 18.35
N HIS A 367 -16.36 5.29 19.31
CA HIS A 367 -16.30 4.48 20.53
C HIS A 367 -17.60 4.56 21.35
N LYS A 368 -18.13 5.77 21.59
CA LYS A 368 -19.39 5.97 22.33
C LYS A 368 -20.57 5.30 21.61
N TYR A 369 -20.69 5.51 20.31
CA TYR A 369 -21.72 4.88 19.49
C TYR A 369 -21.64 3.35 19.59
N SER A 370 -20.46 2.78 19.38
CA SER A 370 -20.28 1.32 19.42
C SER A 370 -20.63 0.71 20.78
N MET A 371 -20.24 1.36 21.88
CA MET A 371 -20.59 0.90 23.23
C MET A 371 -22.09 1.02 23.50
N ALA A 372 -22.75 2.10 23.05
CA ALA A 372 -24.19 2.26 23.21
C ALA A 372 -24.97 1.16 22.46
N VAL A 373 -24.59 0.85 21.22
CA VAL A 373 -25.22 -0.21 20.42
C VAL A 373 -24.97 -1.59 21.06
N LEU A 374 -23.76 -1.86 21.56
CA LEU A 374 -23.47 -3.12 22.27
C LEU A 374 -24.34 -3.29 23.52
N MET A 375 -24.48 -2.23 24.34
CA MET A 375 -25.27 -2.31 25.57
C MET A 375 -26.77 -2.44 25.27
N PHE A 376 -27.26 -1.78 24.23
CA PHE A 376 -28.64 -1.91 23.77
C PHE A 376 -28.98 -3.33 23.32
N GLU A 377 -28.07 -4.03 22.64
CA GLU A 377 -28.28 -5.42 22.20
C GLU A 377 -28.08 -6.47 23.31
N LYS A 378 -27.36 -6.11 24.40
CA LYS A 378 -27.18 -6.96 25.59
C LYS A 378 -28.38 -6.92 26.55
N GLY A 379 -29.06 -5.77 26.62
CA GLY A 379 -30.26 -5.55 27.44
C GLY A 379 -31.52 -5.94 26.70
#